data_AF-A0A7V2STZ0-F1
#
_entry.id   AF-A0A7V2STZ0-F1
#
_cell.length_a   1.000
_cell.length_b   1.000
_cell.length_c   1.000
_cell.angle_alpha   90.00
_cell.angle_beta   90.00
_cell.angle_gamma   90.00
#
_symmetry.space_group_name_H-M   'P 1'
#
loop_
_entity.id
_entity.type
_entity.pdbx_description
1 polymer ?
#
loop_
_entity_poly.entity_id
_entity_poly.type
_entity_poly.pdbx_seq_one_letter_code
_entity_poly.pdbx_strand_id
1 'polypeptide(L)'
;MENYKDIFKKALPFLVAIVFFIALSFIYFNPVLEGKVLPQMDNIHAKGISHELAKYHEETGEYSQWTNSMFGGMPAYQIYLGETNNIYLYIQRFLRLGLPYTTVAILFIYMFGFYLLLLSLRFNHWQSILGGMAFGLASYNIIIIAAGH
;
A
#
# COMPACT_ATOMS: atom_id res chain seq x y z
N MET A 1 14.08 -36.50 6.18
CA MET A 1 14.63 -35.21 5.71
C MET A 1 13.87 -34.86 4.43
N GLU A 2 12.98 -33.87 4.45
CA GLU A 2 12.33 -33.43 3.20
C GLU A 2 13.41 -33.01 2.20
N ASN A 3 13.32 -33.57 0.99
CA ASN A 3 14.29 -33.33 -0.07
C ASN A 3 14.13 -31.88 -0.55
N TYR A 4 15.21 -31.09 -0.64
CA TYR A 4 15.16 -29.68 -1.05
C TYR A 4 14.43 -29.48 -2.39
N LYS A 5 14.47 -30.48 -3.27
CA LYS A 5 13.72 -30.50 -4.54
C LYS A 5 12.21 -30.45 -4.36
N ASP A 6 11.65 -31.04 -3.30
CA ASP A 6 10.21 -31.03 -3.03
C ASP A 6 9.74 -29.69 -2.47
N ILE A 7 10.54 -29.05 -1.62
CA ILE A 7 10.27 -27.68 -1.16
C ILE A 7 10.24 -26.72 -2.36
N PHE A 8 11.21 -26.85 -3.27
CA PHE A 8 11.30 -25.99 -4.45
C PHE A 8 10.09 -26.18 -5.38
N LYS A 9 9.65 -27.43 -5.61
CA LYS A 9 8.45 -27.73 -6.41
C LYS A 9 7.17 -27.17 -5.78
N LYS A 10 7.05 -27.18 -4.45
CA LYS A 10 5.91 -26.61 -3.71
C LYS A 10 5.94 -25.08 -3.69
N ALA A 11 7.11 -24.46 -3.66
CA ALA A 11 7.28 -23.01 -3.64
C ALA A 11 7.16 -22.36 -5.03
N LEU A 12 7.46 -23.10 -6.09
CA LEU A 12 7.39 -22.62 -7.48
C LEU A 12 6.07 -21.90 -7.84
N PRO A 13 4.87 -22.45 -7.58
CA PRO A 13 3.64 -21.78 -7.97
C PRO A 13 3.39 -20.47 -7.21
N PHE A 14 3.88 -20.33 -5.97
CA PHE A 14 3.84 -19.07 -5.22
C PHE A 14 4.75 -18.02 -5.86
N LEU A 15 5.97 -18.42 -6.24
CA LEU A 15 6.94 -17.53 -6.88
C LEU A 15 6.40 -17.05 -8.24
N VAL A 16 5.80 -17.94 -9.02
CA VAL A 16 5.12 -17.59 -10.27
C VAL A 16 3.99 -16.58 -10.03
N ALA A 17 3.15 -16.80 -9.00
CA ALA A 17 2.07 -15.86 -8.67
C ALA A 17 2.60 -14.48 -8.26
N ILE A 18 3.66 -14.42 -7.45
CA ILE A 18 4.30 -13.16 -7.05
C ILE A 18 4.79 -12.39 -8.27
N VAL A 19 5.58 -13.03 -9.14
CA VAL A 19 6.12 -12.39 -10.35
C VAL A 19 4.99 -11.94 -11.28
N PHE A 20 3.97 -12.79 -11.45
CA PHE A 20 2.80 -12.47 -12.28
C PHE A 20 2.05 -11.23 -11.77
N PHE A 21 1.75 -11.15 -10.47
CA PHE A 21 1.03 -10.01 -9.91
C PHE A 21 1.86 -8.73 -9.93
N ILE A 22 3.17 -8.80 -9.68
CA ILE A 22 4.07 -7.65 -9.82
C ILE A 22 4.04 -7.14 -11.26
N ALA A 23 4.19 -8.03 -12.24
CA ALA A 23 4.16 -7.67 -13.66
C ALA A 23 2.81 -7.02 -14.03
N LEU A 24 1.70 -7.59 -13.57
CA LEU A 24 0.37 -7.06 -13.84
C LEU A 24 0.16 -5.67 -13.22
N SER A 25 0.64 -5.43 -12.00
CA SER A 25 0.59 -4.12 -11.36
C SER A 25 1.41 -3.07 -12.11
N PHE A 26 2.59 -3.42 -12.63
CA PHE A 26 3.40 -2.52 -13.46
C PHE A 26 2.78 -2.26 -14.83
N ILE A 27 2.15 -3.26 -15.46
CA ILE A 27 1.44 -3.06 -16.72
C ILE A 27 0.30 -2.06 -16.52
N TYR A 28 -0.46 -2.18 -15.42
CA TYR A 28 -1.54 -1.25 -15.10
C TYR A 28 -1.04 0.17 -14.82
N PHE A 29 0.01 0.30 -14.00
CA PHE A 29 0.63 1.57 -13.63
C PHE A 29 1.89 1.87 -14.45
N ASN A 30 1.89 1.55 -15.75
CA ASN A 30 3.05 1.74 -16.62
C ASN A 30 3.66 3.16 -16.57
N PRO A 31 2.87 4.26 -16.49
CA PRO A 31 3.43 5.60 -16.36
C PRO A 31 4.40 5.80 -15.19
N VAL A 32 4.32 4.99 -14.13
CA VAL A 32 5.26 5.05 -12.99
C VAL A 32 6.68 4.70 -13.41
N LEU A 33 6.86 3.85 -14.43
CA LEU A 33 8.18 3.52 -14.99
C LEU A 33 8.80 4.72 -15.73
N GLU A 34 7.98 5.65 -16.21
CA GLU A 34 8.42 6.92 -16.83
C GLU A 34 8.70 8.00 -15.78
N GLY A 35 8.63 7.68 -14.48
CA GLY A 35 8.79 8.63 -13.39
C GLY A 35 7.57 9.52 -13.15
N LYS A 36 6.42 9.23 -13.78
CA LYS A 36 5.17 9.95 -13.51
C LYS A 36 4.58 9.52 -12.18
N VAL A 37 4.00 10.49 -11.47
CA VAL A 37 3.36 10.28 -10.17
C VAL A 37 1.86 10.43 -10.33
N LEU A 38 1.09 9.54 -9.69
CA LEU A 38 -0.36 9.62 -9.66
C LEU A 38 -0.77 10.75 -8.68
N PRO A 39 -1.46 11.81 -9.15
CA PRO A 39 -1.98 12.83 -8.26
C PRO A 39 -3.09 12.24 -7.37
N GLN A 40 -2.85 12.23 -6.07
CA GLN A 40 -3.71 11.63 -5.05
C GLN A 40 -4.29 12.73 -4.17
N MET A 41 -5.59 13.00 -4.33
CA MET A 41 -6.26 14.12 -3.67
C MET A 41 -6.23 14.00 -2.14
N ASP A 42 -6.40 12.80 -1.58
CA ASP A 42 -6.37 12.59 -0.13
C ASP A 42 -4.98 12.93 0.45
N ASN A 43 -3.91 12.51 -0.24
CA ASN A 43 -2.54 12.83 0.15
C ASN A 43 -2.23 14.34 0.05
N ILE A 44 -2.75 15.00 -0.99
CA ILE A 44 -2.61 16.45 -1.16
C ILE A 44 -3.35 17.19 -0.04
N HIS A 45 -4.59 16.80 0.25
CA HIS A 45 -5.39 17.40 1.32
C HIS A 45 -4.77 17.15 2.70
N ALA A 46 -4.31 15.92 2.99
CA ALA A 46 -3.64 15.59 4.26
C ALA A 46 -2.41 16.46 4.51
N LYS A 47 -1.61 16.72 3.47
CA LYS A 47 -0.46 17.64 3.55
C LYS A 47 -0.90 19.09 3.80
N GLY A 48 -1.99 19.54 3.19
CA GLY A 48 -2.54 20.89 3.43
C GLY A 48 -3.06 21.07 4.85
N ILE A 49 -3.84 20.10 5.35
CA ILE A 49 -4.46 20.12 6.68
C ILE A 49 -3.39 20.13 7.79
N SER A 50 -2.30 19.38 7.62
CA SER A 50 -1.20 19.29 8.60
C SER A 50 -0.16 20.41 8.49
N HIS A 51 -0.28 21.33 7.52
CA HIS A 51 0.77 22.28 7.19
C HIS A 51 1.13 23.25 8.34
N GLU A 52 0.13 23.81 9.02
CA GLU A 52 0.36 24.71 10.17
C GLU A 52 1.09 23.98 11.31
N LEU A 53 0.68 22.74 11.60
CA LEU A 53 1.25 21.92 12.68
C LEU A 53 2.69 21.53 12.37
N ALA A 54 2.96 21.15 11.12
CA ALA A 54 4.31 20.86 10.66
C ALA A 54 5.22 22.09 10.77
N LYS A 55 4.75 23.26 10.33
CA LYS A 55 5.50 24.52 10.42
C LYS A 55 5.76 24.93 11.87
N TYR A 56 4.78 24.79 12.76
CA TYR A 56 4.94 25.05 14.18
C TYR A 56 6.03 24.17 14.80
N HIS A 57 6.06 22.88 14.43
CA HIS A 57 7.08 21.95 14.89
C HIS A 57 8.47 22.30 14.34
N GLU A 58 8.58 22.68 13.06
CA GLU A 58 9.84 23.12 12.45
C GLU A 58 10.42 24.37 13.13
N GLU A 59 9.57 25.29 13.59
CA GLU A 59 9.99 26.55 14.24
C GLU A 59 10.31 26.40 15.73
N THR A 60 9.56 25.56 16.45
CA THR A 60 9.62 25.48 17.93
C THR A 60 10.28 24.19 18.44
N GLY A 61 10.32 23.14 17.62
CA GLY A 61 10.68 21.79 18.04
C GLY A 61 9.57 21.05 18.82
N GLU A 62 8.43 21.69 19.07
CA GLU A 62 7.32 21.11 19.84
C GLU A 62 6.15 20.69 18.95
N TYR A 63 5.41 19.65 19.36
CA TYR A 63 4.22 19.20 18.65
C TYR A 63 2.95 19.85 19.22
N SER A 64 2.33 20.75 18.45
CA SER A 64 1.04 21.35 18.86
C SER A 64 -0.08 20.31 18.84
N GLN A 65 -0.95 20.39 19.84
CA GLN A 65 -2.17 19.58 19.92
C GLN A 65 -3.40 20.26 19.26
N TRP A 66 -3.22 21.46 18.71
CA TRP A 66 -4.29 22.26 18.12
C TRP A 66 -3.80 23.02 16.88
N THR A 67 -4.62 23.05 15.82
CA THR A 67 -4.42 23.89 14.63
C THR A 67 -5.55 24.91 14.55
N ASN A 68 -5.24 26.14 14.15
CA ASN A 68 -6.25 27.19 13.94
C ASN A 68 -6.71 27.29 12.48
N SER A 69 -5.93 26.71 11.56
CA SER A 69 -6.14 26.83 10.11
C SER A 69 -7.30 25.97 9.59
N MET A 70 -7.84 25.08 10.41
CA MET A 70 -8.93 24.17 10.05
C MET A 70 -10.26 24.63 10.64
N PHE A 71 -11.13 25.23 9.83
CA PHE A 71 -12.52 25.59 10.18
C PHE A 71 -12.68 26.34 11.52
N GLY A 72 -11.72 27.22 11.88
CA GLY A 72 -11.74 27.98 13.14
C GLY A 72 -11.11 27.24 14.33
N GLY A 73 -10.62 26.02 14.11
CA GLY A 73 -9.77 25.28 15.00
C GLY A 73 -10.13 23.80 15.05
N MET A 74 -9.13 22.92 15.12
CA MET A 74 -9.35 21.50 15.43
C MET A 74 -8.18 20.89 16.22
N PRO A 75 -8.44 19.82 16.98
CA PRO A 75 -7.37 19.03 17.59
C PRO A 75 -6.45 18.36 16.56
N ALA A 76 -5.16 18.26 16.87
CA ALA A 76 -4.13 17.70 15.99
C ALA A 76 -4.09 16.17 15.92
N TYR A 77 -4.78 15.48 16.85
CA TYR A 77 -4.59 14.04 17.08
C TYR A 77 -4.98 13.12 15.89
N GLN A 78 -5.66 13.63 14.87
CA GLN A 78 -6.03 12.86 13.67
C GLN A 78 -5.27 13.27 12.41
N ILE A 79 -4.53 14.38 12.46
CA ILE A 79 -3.99 15.03 11.26
C ILE A 79 -2.49 15.21 11.30
N TYR A 80 -1.89 15.32 12.49
CA TYR A 80 -0.46 15.44 12.66
C TYR A 80 -0.09 15.05 14.09
N LEU A 81 0.15 13.75 14.31
CA LEU A 81 0.87 13.29 15.50
C LEU A 81 2.37 13.32 15.19
N GLY A 82 3.15 13.65 16.21
CA GLY A 82 4.60 13.46 16.17
C GLY A 82 5.00 11.99 15.98
N GLU A 83 6.30 11.73 16.00
CA GLU A 83 6.82 10.39 15.74
C GLU A 83 6.19 9.34 16.68
N THR A 84 5.47 8.38 16.08
CA THR A 84 4.92 7.24 16.80
C THR A 84 5.68 5.98 16.41
N ASN A 85 6.17 5.25 17.41
CA ASN A 85 6.83 3.97 17.20
C ASN A 85 5.78 2.92 16.81
N ASN A 86 5.64 2.70 15.50
CA ASN A 86 4.64 1.80 14.94
C ASN A 86 5.31 0.60 14.24
N ILE A 87 5.19 -0.59 14.84
CA ILE A 87 5.73 -1.84 14.28
C ILE A 87 5.17 -2.16 12.88
N TYR A 88 3.94 -1.75 12.60
CA TYR A 88 3.29 -1.98 11.32
C TYR A 88 3.99 -1.24 10.17
N LEU A 89 4.67 -0.12 10.42
CA LEU A 89 5.46 0.59 9.40
C LEU A 89 6.60 -0.29 8.85
N TYR A 90 7.24 -1.07 9.71
CA TYR A 90 8.31 -1.98 9.31
C TYR A 90 7.77 -3.16 8.51
N ILE A 91 6.67 -3.76 8.97
CA ILE A 91 5.99 -4.86 8.26
C ILE A 91 5.53 -4.40 6.88
N GLN A 92 4.89 -3.23 6.80
CA GLN A 92 4.45 -2.64 5.55
C GLN A 92 5.64 -2.34 4.62
N ARG A 93 6.76 -1.82 5.14
CA ARG A 93 7.98 -1.61 4.34
C ARG A 93 8.52 -2.92 3.76
N PHE A 94 8.51 -3.99 4.54
CA PHE A 94 8.92 -5.32 4.08
C PHE A 94 7.99 -5.87 3.00
N LEU A 95 6.68 -5.85 3.21
CA LEU A 95 5.68 -6.38 2.27
C LEU A 95 5.64 -5.64 0.92
N ARG A 96 6.08 -4.38 0.88
CA ARG A 96 6.14 -3.60 -0.37
C ARG A 96 7.26 -4.04 -1.31
N LEU A 97 8.23 -4.84 -0.85
CA LEU A 97 9.34 -5.35 -1.67
C LEU A 97 10.11 -4.25 -2.44
N GLY A 98 10.13 -3.01 -1.94
CA GLY A 98 10.74 -1.86 -2.60
C GLY A 98 9.96 -1.29 -3.80
N LEU A 99 8.74 -1.77 -4.06
CA LEU A 99 7.87 -1.26 -5.12
C LEU A 99 7.34 0.15 -4.81
N PRO A 100 6.98 0.94 -5.84
CA PRO A 100 6.31 2.24 -5.67
C PRO A 100 5.09 2.13 -4.77
N TYR A 101 5.18 2.76 -3.58
CA TYR A 101 4.24 2.52 -2.48
C TYR A 101 2.81 2.90 -2.83
N THR A 102 2.61 4.09 -3.41
CA THR A 102 1.28 4.69 -3.58
C THR A 102 0.46 4.07 -4.71
N THR A 103 1.03 3.16 -5.50
CA THR A 103 0.39 2.59 -6.69
C THR A 103 0.65 1.09 -6.81
N VAL A 104 1.81 0.71 -7.37
CA VAL A 104 2.17 -0.67 -7.74
C VAL A 104 2.15 -1.59 -6.54
N ALA A 105 2.72 -1.15 -5.41
CA ALA A 105 2.82 -1.98 -4.22
C ALA A 105 1.44 -2.32 -3.63
N ILE A 106 0.51 -1.35 -3.58
CA ILE A 106 -0.84 -1.56 -3.03
C ILE A 106 -1.62 -2.54 -3.91
N LEU A 107 -1.61 -2.34 -5.23
CA LEU A 107 -2.32 -3.23 -6.15
C LEU A 107 -1.76 -4.66 -6.11
N PHE A 108 -0.43 -4.80 -6.04
CA PHE A 108 0.23 -6.10 -5.84
C PHE A 108 -0.24 -6.76 -4.54
N ILE A 109 -0.24 -6.02 -3.43
CA ILE A 109 -0.66 -6.53 -2.12
C ILE A 109 -2.13 -6.97 -2.13
N TYR A 110 -3.03 -6.22 -2.78
CA TYR A 110 -4.43 -6.62 -2.92
C TYR A 110 -4.58 -7.96 -3.67
N MET A 111 -3.91 -8.10 -4.82
CA MET A 111 -3.99 -9.33 -5.61
C MET A 111 -3.35 -10.51 -4.89
N PHE A 112 -2.15 -10.31 -4.34
CA PHE A 112 -1.41 -11.37 -3.66
C PHE A 112 -2.05 -11.77 -2.33
N GLY A 113 -2.55 -10.80 -1.55
CA GLY A 113 -3.26 -11.07 -0.30
C GLY A 113 -4.54 -11.87 -0.54
N PHE A 114 -5.31 -11.53 -1.56
CA PHE A 114 -6.52 -12.29 -1.90
C PHE A 114 -6.19 -13.68 -2.49
N TYR A 115 -5.10 -13.80 -3.25
CA TYR A 115 -4.57 -15.09 -3.68
C TYR A 115 -4.23 -16.00 -2.48
N LEU A 116 -3.54 -15.48 -1.46
CA LEU A 116 -3.24 -16.24 -0.24
C LEU A 116 -4.50 -16.63 0.52
N LEU A 117 -5.49 -15.74 0.57
CA LEU A 117 -6.80 -16.04 1.15
C LEU A 117 -7.46 -17.22 0.44
N LEU A 118 -7.52 -17.21 -0.89
CA LEU A 118 -8.12 -18.31 -1.66
C LEU A 118 -7.38 -19.63 -1.47
N LEU A 119 -6.05 -19.60 -1.37
CA LEU A 119 -5.28 -20.79 -1.00
C LEU A 119 -5.61 -21.30 0.40
N SER A 120 -5.80 -20.43 1.39
CA SER A 120 -6.24 -20.84 2.74
C SER A 120 -7.63 -21.48 2.75
N LEU A 121 -8.47 -21.10 1.79
CA LEU A 121 -9.80 -21.67 1.56
C LEU A 121 -9.75 -22.94 0.69
N ARG A 122 -8.56 -23.48 0.42
CA ARG A 122 -8.32 -24.72 -0.34
C ARG A 122 -8.68 -24.64 -1.82
N PHE A 123 -8.75 -23.45 -2.41
CA PHE A 123 -8.80 -23.31 -3.86
C PHE A 123 -7.47 -23.73 -4.50
N ASN A 124 -7.51 -24.16 -5.76
CA ASN A 124 -6.28 -24.46 -6.48
C ASN A 124 -5.53 -23.16 -6.86
N HIS A 125 -4.26 -23.28 -7.24
CA HIS A 125 -3.42 -22.13 -7.55
C HIS A 125 -3.96 -21.30 -8.73
N TRP A 126 -4.55 -21.94 -9.74
CA TRP A 126 -5.08 -21.26 -10.92
C TRP A 126 -6.33 -20.42 -10.59
N GLN A 127 -7.28 -20.99 -9.86
CA GLN A 127 -8.46 -20.30 -9.36
C GLN A 127 -8.07 -19.15 -8.43
N SER A 128 -7.04 -19.37 -7.60
CA SER A 128 -6.52 -18.35 -6.69
C SER A 128 -5.91 -17.17 -7.45
N ILE A 129 -5.19 -17.43 -8.55
CA ILE A 129 -4.63 -16.37 -9.41
C ILE A 129 -5.75 -15.55 -10.05
N LEU A 130 -6.75 -16.23 -10.64
CA LEU A 130 -7.89 -15.56 -11.26
C LEU A 130 -8.69 -14.73 -10.25
N GLY A 131 -8.93 -15.26 -9.06
CA GLY A 131 -9.63 -14.54 -8.01
C GLY A 131 -8.81 -13.36 -7.46
N GLY A 132 -7.49 -13.52 -7.28
CA GLY A 132 -6.59 -12.43 -6.90
C GLY A 132 -6.63 -11.27 -7.89
N MET A 133 -6.57 -11.59 -9.19
CA MET A 133 -6.69 -10.60 -10.27
C MET A 133 -8.07 -9.92 -10.27
N ALA A 134 -9.16 -10.69 -10.17
CA ALA A 134 -10.52 -10.15 -10.15
C ALA A 134 -10.74 -9.22 -8.95
N PHE A 135 -10.19 -9.58 -7.78
CA PHE A 135 -10.27 -8.76 -6.58
C PHE A 135 -9.45 -7.48 -6.73
N GLY A 136 -8.15 -7.58 -7.07
CA GLY A 136 -7.29 -6.40 -7.16
C GLY A 136 -7.74 -5.40 -8.22
N LEU A 137 -8.23 -5.89 -9.36
CA LEU A 137 -8.73 -5.06 -10.47
C LEU A 137 -10.20 -4.67 -10.34
N ALA A 138 -10.86 -4.98 -9.22
CA ALA A 138 -12.19 -4.47 -8.94
C ALA A 138 -12.18 -2.93 -8.96
N SER A 139 -13.19 -2.32 -9.57
CA SER A 139 -13.24 -0.87 -9.80
C SER A 139 -13.00 -0.05 -8.54
N TYR A 140 -13.60 -0.46 -7.41
CA TYR A 140 -13.42 0.19 -6.12
C TYR A 140 -11.95 0.26 -5.68
N ASN A 141 -11.22 -0.84 -5.81
CA ASN A 141 -9.81 -0.92 -5.39
C ASN A 141 -8.91 -0.01 -6.24
N ILE A 142 -9.24 0.18 -7.51
CA ILE A 142 -8.53 1.13 -8.37
C ILE A 142 -8.88 2.58 -7.99
N ILE A 143 -10.17 2.87 -7.78
CA ILE A 143 -10.65 4.22 -7.43
C ILE A 143 -10.02 4.69 -6.12
N ILE A 144 -9.92 3.83 -5.11
CA ILE A 144 -9.37 4.18 -3.80
C ILE A 144 -7.86 4.44 -3.86
N ILE A 145 -7.12 3.66 -4.66
CA ILE A 145 -5.70 3.93 -4.95
C ILE A 145 -5.56 5.30 -5.66
N ALA A 146 -6.45 5.63 -6.59
CA ALA A 146 -6.42 6.93 -7.28
C ALA A 146 -6.73 8.11 -6.35
N ALA A 147 -7.63 7.93 -5.38
CA ALA A 147 -7.90 8.93 -4.35
C ALA A 147 -6.67 9.16 -3.45
N GLY A 148 -5.89 8.11 -3.19
CA GLY A 148 -4.71 8.15 -2.33
C GLY A 148 -4.93 7.63 -0.92
N HIS A 149 -5.90 6.74 -0.79
CA HIS A 149 -6.31 6.11 0.47
C HIS A 149 -5.74 4.70 0.57
#